data_AF-A0A140NSJ0-F1
#
_entry.id   AF-A0A140NSJ0-F1
#
_cell.length_a   1.000
_cell.length_b   1.000
_cell.length_c   1.000
_cell.angle_alpha   90.00
_cell.angle_beta   90.00
_cell.angle_gamma   90.00
#
_symmetry.space_group_name_H-M   'P 1'
#
loop_
_entity.id
_entity.type
_entity.pdbx_description
1 polymer ?
#
loop_
_entity_poly.entity_id
_entity_poly.type
_entity_poly.pdbx_seq_one_letter_code
_entity_poly.pdbx_strand_id
1 'polypeptide(L)'
;MKLTVILLCFLLCACTSKWEPIGPVEWTYQEADSQCEFDSFKRFPVRNEVAQRTVYETITKKCKKNDECGKEKTYEEKVPKTESYVLDVNKDSRHREYMSCMKRKGWQEKNIYFWE
;
A
#
# COMPACT_ATOMS: atom_id res chain seq x y z
N MET A 1 5.02 -8.93 -33.83
CA MET A 1 5.02 -9.38 -32.42
C MET A 1 6.00 -8.64 -31.52
N LYS A 2 7.24 -8.31 -31.93
CA LYS A 2 8.17 -7.56 -31.06
C LYS A 2 7.80 -6.09 -30.85
N LEU A 3 7.23 -5.41 -31.86
CA LEU A 3 6.87 -4.00 -31.80
C LEU A 3 5.66 -3.70 -30.89
N THR A 4 4.68 -4.60 -30.85
CA THR A 4 3.47 -4.48 -30.02
C THR A 4 3.77 -4.65 -28.53
N VAL A 5 4.74 -5.49 -28.17
CA VAL A 5 5.18 -5.67 -26.78
C VAL A 5 5.91 -4.43 -26.26
N ILE A 6 6.74 -3.79 -27.10
CA ILE A 6 7.44 -2.55 -26.77
C ILE A 6 6.43 -1.41 -26.53
N LEU A 7 5.41 -1.29 -27.40
CA LEU A 7 4.35 -0.29 -27.26
C LEU A 7 3.52 -0.48 -25.98
N LEU A 8 3.22 -1.72 -25.58
CA LEU A 8 2.52 -2.01 -24.33
C LEU A 8 3.35 -1.66 -23.08
N CYS A 9 4.67 -1.84 -23.13
CA CYS A 9 5.55 -1.46 -22.02
C CYS A 9 5.61 0.05 -21.79
N PHE A 10 5.50 0.87 -22.84
CA PHE A 10 5.45 2.34 -22.69
C PHE A 10 4.15 2.83 -22.04
N LEU A 11 3.04 2.11 -22.19
CA LEU A 11 1.77 2.46 -21.57
C LEU A 11 1.71 2.15 -20.05
N LEU A 12 2.69 1.41 -19.53
CA LEU A 12 2.78 1.06 -18.10
C LEU A 12 3.75 1.97 -17.32
N CYS A 13 4.45 2.87 -18.02
CA CYS A 13 5.32 3.90 -17.45
C CYS A 13 4.61 5.25 -17.64
N ALA A 14 4.41 6.14 -16.68
CA ALA A 14 4.82 6.20 -15.30
C ALA A 14 3.86 7.17 -14.61
N CYS A 15 3.21 6.75 -13.53
CA CYS A 15 2.65 7.72 -12.59
C CYS A 15 3.85 8.23 -11.78
N THR A 16 4.23 9.49 -11.95
CA THR A 16 5.28 10.12 -11.15
C THR A 16 4.67 11.24 -10.33
N SER A 17 4.98 11.26 -9.04
CA SER A 17 4.53 12.31 -8.14
C SER A 17 5.68 13.28 -7.92
N LYS A 18 5.44 14.57 -8.15
CA LYS A 18 6.43 15.63 -7.89
C LYS A 18 5.90 16.60 -6.86
N TRP A 19 6.81 17.18 -6.09
CA TRP A 19 6.50 18.32 -5.24
C TRP A 19 6.58 19.61 -6.04
N GLU A 20 5.59 20.47 -5.90
CA GLU A 20 5.56 21.79 -6.51
C GLU A 20 5.11 22.86 -5.50
N PRO A 21 5.61 24.10 -5.65
CA PRO A 21 5.21 25.19 -4.77
C PRO A 21 3.78 25.65 -5.07
N ILE A 22 3.03 25.94 -4.02
CA ILE A 22 1.71 26.56 -4.05
C ILE A 22 1.89 28.08 -4.02
N GLY A 23 2.34 28.66 -5.13
CA GLY A 23 2.62 30.09 -5.24
C GLY A 23 3.96 30.50 -4.59
N PRO A 24 4.08 31.73 -4.06
CA PRO A 24 5.30 32.17 -3.38
C PRO A 24 5.53 31.35 -2.12
N VAL A 25 6.67 30.68 -2.02
CA VAL A 25 7.05 29.85 -0.87
C VAL A 25 8.14 30.52 -0.05
N GLU A 26 7.92 30.59 1.26
CA GLU A 26 8.93 31.07 2.22
C GLU A 26 9.94 29.97 2.59
N TRP A 27 9.51 28.70 2.49
CA TRP A 27 10.31 27.54 2.85
C TRP A 27 10.77 26.84 1.58
N THR A 28 12.07 26.51 1.51
CA THR A 28 12.54 25.58 0.48
C THR A 28 11.91 24.20 0.70
N TYR A 29 11.88 23.38 -0.35
CA TYR A 29 11.36 22.02 -0.26
C TYR A 29 12.08 21.23 0.82
N GLN A 30 13.42 21.29 0.85
CA GLN A 30 14.23 20.52 1.80
C GLN A 30 13.96 20.92 3.25
N GLU A 31 13.83 22.21 3.53
CA GLU A 31 13.52 22.69 4.89
C GLU A 31 12.11 22.28 5.32
N ALA A 32 11.13 22.39 4.40
CA ALA A 32 9.77 21.97 4.67
C ALA A 32 9.68 20.46 4.92
N ASP A 33 10.29 19.66 4.03
CA ASP A 33 10.31 18.21 4.08
C ASP A 33 10.93 17.71 5.39
N SER A 34 12.13 18.16 5.72
CA SER A 34 12.84 17.73 6.93
C SER A 34 12.06 18.09 8.21
N GLN A 35 11.53 19.30 8.29
CA GLN A 35 10.76 19.74 9.46
C GLN A 35 9.43 18.97 9.58
N CYS A 36 8.71 18.82 8.47
CA CYS A 36 7.42 18.14 8.44
C CYS A 36 7.55 16.65 8.72
N GLU A 37 8.60 16.01 8.22
CA GLU A 37 8.91 14.62 8.56
C GLU A 37 9.15 14.50 10.07
N PHE A 38 10.05 15.30 10.62
CA PHE A 38 10.36 15.30 12.05
C PHE A 38 9.10 15.51 12.91
N ASP A 39 8.30 16.54 12.62
CA ASP A 39 7.08 16.85 13.37
C ASP A 39 6.04 15.74 13.27
N SER A 40 5.90 15.11 12.09
CA SER A 40 4.98 14.00 11.88
C SER A 40 5.36 12.78 12.73
N PHE A 41 6.64 12.43 12.81
CA PHE A 41 7.13 11.33 13.65
C PHE A 41 7.09 11.67 15.13
N LYS A 42 7.33 12.93 15.50
CA LYS A 42 7.20 13.40 16.88
C LYS A 42 5.76 13.28 17.38
N ARG A 43 4.78 13.62 16.54
CA ARG A 43 3.34 13.54 16.87
C ARG A 43 2.80 12.12 16.77
N PHE A 44 3.21 11.37 15.76
CA PHE A 44 2.74 10.02 15.44
C PHE A 44 3.95 9.07 15.29
N PRO A 45 4.62 8.73 16.40
CA PRO A 45 5.78 7.84 16.36
C PRO A 45 5.38 6.46 15.81
N VAL A 46 6.36 5.72 15.31
CA VAL A 46 6.16 4.34 14.86
C VAL A 46 5.55 3.54 16.01
N ARG A 47 4.36 2.97 15.79
CA ARG A 47 3.66 2.17 16.78
C ARG A 47 3.23 0.86 16.17
N ASN A 48 4.08 -0.14 16.34
CA ASN A 48 3.85 -1.47 15.80
C ASN A 48 2.90 -2.25 16.71
N GLU A 49 1.79 -2.71 16.15
CA GLU A 49 0.83 -3.59 16.81
C GLU A 49 0.62 -4.84 15.96
N VAL A 50 0.24 -5.94 16.62
CA VAL A 50 -0.12 -7.18 15.94
C VAL A 50 -1.61 -7.16 15.61
N ALA A 51 -1.94 -7.20 14.32
CA ALA A 51 -3.29 -7.48 13.88
C ALA A 51 -3.44 -8.92 13.42
N GLN A 52 -4.68 -9.36 13.37
CA GLN A 52 -5.06 -10.65 12.85
C GLN A 52 -6.02 -10.48 11.68
N ARG A 53 -5.84 -11.31 10.65
CA ARG A 53 -6.78 -11.42 9.53
C ARG A 53 -7.11 -12.88 9.27
N THR A 54 -8.34 -13.13 8.88
CA THR A 54 -8.74 -14.45 8.37
C THR A 54 -8.39 -14.51 6.89
N VAL A 55 -7.51 -15.45 6.53
CA VAL A 55 -7.28 -15.87 5.16
C VAL A 55 -7.93 -17.23 4.93
N TYR A 56 -8.28 -17.54 3.69
CA TYR A 56 -8.79 -18.86 3.34
C TYR A 56 -7.70 -19.65 2.64
N GLU A 57 -7.41 -20.85 3.14
CA GLU A 57 -6.55 -21.80 2.46
C GLU A 57 -7.37 -22.97 1.95
N THR A 58 -7.03 -23.47 0.76
CA THR A 58 -7.60 -24.70 0.22
C THR A 58 -6.78 -25.87 0.75
N ILE A 59 -7.43 -26.79 1.46
CA ILE A 59 -6.80 -28.03 1.93
C ILE A 59 -7.44 -29.23 1.24
N THR A 60 -6.65 -30.27 1.02
CA THR A 60 -7.13 -31.55 0.52
C THR A 60 -7.46 -32.48 1.68
N LYS A 61 -8.71 -32.92 1.79
CA LYS A 61 -9.16 -33.89 2.80
C LYS A 61 -9.46 -35.24 2.17
N LYS A 62 -9.28 -36.31 2.95
CA LYS A 62 -9.70 -37.67 2.57
C LYS A 62 -11.18 -37.86 2.87
N CYS A 63 -11.89 -38.51 1.95
CA CYS A 63 -13.29 -38.86 2.10
C CYS A 63 -13.48 -39.91 3.21
N LYS A 64 -14.54 -39.76 4.01
CA LYS A 64 -14.92 -40.78 5.00
C LYS A 64 -15.61 -41.95 4.30
N LYS A 65 -15.69 -43.09 4.99
CA LYS A 65 -16.17 -44.37 4.44
C LYS A 65 -17.62 -44.33 3.92
N ASN A 66 -18.39 -43.30 4.28
CA ASN A 66 -19.80 -43.11 3.92
C ASN A 66 -20.04 -41.84 3.07
N ASP A 67 -18.98 -41.16 2.63
CA ASP A 67 -19.13 -39.98 1.77
C ASP A 67 -19.24 -40.42 0.31
N GLU A 68 -20.20 -39.86 -0.44
CA GLU A 68 -20.27 -40.00 -1.90
C GLU A 68 -19.11 -39.21 -2.53
N CYS A 69 -17.99 -39.90 -2.72
CA CYS A 69 -16.75 -39.31 -3.18
C CYS A 69 -16.30 -39.94 -4.49
N GLY A 70 -15.82 -39.12 -5.42
CA GLY A 70 -15.30 -39.56 -6.72
C GLY A 70 -14.08 -40.48 -6.59
N LYS A 71 -13.57 -40.96 -7.73
CA LYS A 71 -12.48 -41.96 -7.80
C LYS A 71 -11.22 -41.58 -7.02
N GLU A 72 -10.94 -40.29 -6.90
CA GLU A 72 -9.77 -39.71 -6.21
C GLU A 72 -9.81 -39.92 -4.68
N LYS A 73 -10.97 -40.27 -4.08
CA LYS A 73 -11.16 -40.45 -2.61
C LYS A 73 -10.76 -39.24 -1.75
N THR A 74 -10.58 -38.07 -2.37
CA THR A 74 -10.25 -36.80 -1.73
C THR A 74 -11.13 -35.68 -2.27
N TYR A 75 -11.33 -34.64 -1.46
CA TYR A 75 -11.98 -33.40 -1.88
C TYR A 75 -11.20 -32.19 -1.36
N GLU A 76 -11.35 -31.08 -2.05
CA GLU A 76 -10.81 -29.79 -1.63
C GLU A 76 -11.82 -29.06 -0.76
N GLU A 77 -11.34 -28.48 0.34
CA GLU A 77 -12.14 -27.66 1.23
C GLU A 77 -11.42 -26.34 1.50
N LYS A 78 -12.15 -25.22 1.36
CA LYS A 78 -11.66 -23.91 1.79
C LYS A 78 -11.90 -23.77 3.28
N VAL A 79 -10.82 -23.69 4.06
CA VAL A 79 -10.89 -23.51 5.50
C VAL A 79 -10.36 -22.13 5.89
N PRO A 80 -10.98 -21.46 6.88
CA PRO A 80 -10.45 -20.21 7.41
C PRO A 80 -9.20 -20.49 8.25
N LYS A 81 -8.19 -19.65 8.07
CA LYS A 81 -6.93 -19.64 8.81
C LYS A 81 -6.67 -18.23 9.32
N THR A 82 -6.28 -18.13 10.58
CA THR A 82 -5.89 -16.85 11.18
C THR A 82 -4.42 -16.59 10.90
N GLU A 83 -4.13 -15.46 10.25
CA GLU A 83 -2.77 -14.93 10.10
C GLU A 83 -2.59 -13.74 11.02
N SER A 84 -1.46 -13.72 11.75
CA SER A 84 -1.04 -12.54 12.52
C SER A 84 0.03 -11.79 11.76
N TYR A 85 -0.05 -10.46 11.70
CA TYR A 85 0.95 -9.61 11.07
C TYR A 85 1.15 -8.32 11.87
N VAL A 86 2.34 -7.74 11.74
CA VAL A 86 2.68 -6.47 12.39
C VAL A 86 2.30 -5.33 11.46
N LEU A 87 1.62 -4.30 11.99
CA LEU A 87 1.40 -3.04 11.29
C LEU A 87 1.77 -1.86 12.18
N ASP A 88 2.26 -0.79 11.55
CA ASP A 88 2.37 0.51 12.20
C ASP A 88 1.02 1.21 12.15
N VAL A 89 0.29 1.21 13.27
CA VAL A 89 -1.07 1.76 13.34
C VAL A 89 -1.10 3.28 13.20
N ASN A 90 0.05 3.94 13.37
CA ASN A 90 0.17 5.38 13.24
C ASN A 90 0.54 5.82 11.81
N LYS A 91 0.85 4.88 10.90
CA LYS A 91 1.38 5.19 9.56
C LYS A 91 0.51 6.19 8.80
N ASP A 92 -0.80 5.96 8.75
CA ASP A 92 -1.72 6.81 7.98
C ASP A 92 -1.93 8.19 8.63
N SER A 93 -1.97 8.24 9.96
CA SER A 93 -2.07 9.51 10.69
C SER A 93 -0.78 10.33 10.57
N ARG A 94 0.38 9.68 10.62
CA ARG A 94 1.68 10.30 10.39
C ARG A 94 1.78 10.88 8.98
N HIS A 95 1.41 10.09 7.97
CA HIS A 95 1.40 10.54 6.59
C HIS A 95 0.46 11.74 6.39
N ARG A 96 -0.75 11.71 6.96
CA ARG A 96 -1.68 12.85 6.90
C ARG A 96 -1.13 14.11 7.55
N GLU A 97 -0.46 14.01 8.70
CA GLU A 97 0.19 15.16 9.35
C GLU A 97 1.32 15.70 8.48
N TYR A 98 2.16 14.83 7.92
CA TYR A 98 3.22 15.23 6.99
C TYR A 98 2.65 16.00 5.79
N MET A 99 1.63 15.45 5.11
CA MET A 99 1.00 16.10 3.95
C MET A 99 0.36 17.44 4.33
N SER A 100 -0.29 17.53 5.50
CA SER A 100 -0.85 18.77 6.01
C SER A 100 0.23 19.81 6.29
N CYS A 101 1.34 19.40 6.89
CA CYS A 101 2.49 20.25 7.17
C CYS A 101 3.12 20.78 5.88
N MET A 102 3.38 19.92 4.90
CA MET A 102 3.92 20.32 3.58
C MET A 102 3.02 21.38 2.92
N LYS A 103 1.71 21.15 2.92
CA LYS A 103 0.74 22.11 2.37
C LYS A 103 0.77 23.45 3.10
N ARG A 104 0.86 23.46 4.44
CA ARG A 104 0.99 24.70 5.24
C ARG A 104 2.28 25.45 4.93
N LYS A 105 3.35 24.74 4.57
CA LYS A 105 4.64 25.32 4.14
C LYS A 105 4.68 25.65 2.64
N GLY A 106 3.55 25.55 1.95
CA GLY A 106 3.41 25.94 0.55
C GLY A 106 3.85 24.88 -0.46
N TRP A 107 3.89 23.61 -0.08
CA TRP A 107 4.25 22.51 -0.98
C TRP A 107 3.06 21.57 -1.19
N GLN A 108 2.78 21.21 -2.44
CA GLN A 108 1.81 20.18 -2.78
C GLN A 108 2.44 19.10 -3.64
N GLU A 109 1.97 17.87 -3.44
CA GLU A 109 2.28 16.76 -4.32
C GLU A 109 1.34 16.80 -5.51
N LYS A 110 1.91 16.79 -6.71
CA LYS A 110 1.18 16.68 -7.97
C LYS A 110 1.56 15.38 -8.66
N ASN A 111 0.54 14.57 -8.91
CA ASN A 111 0.66 13.40 -9.75
C ASN A 111 0.73 13.89 -11.21
N ILE A 112 1.78 13.48 -11.91
CA ILE A 112 1.92 13.66 -13.35
C ILE A 112 1.53 12.34 -14.00
N TYR A 113 0.50 12.40 -14.83
CA TYR A 113 0.11 11.31 -15.70
C TYR A 113 0.67 11.56 -17.09
N PHE A 114 1.13 10.51 -17.76
CA PHE A 114 1.73 10.63 -19.10
C PHE A 114 0.73 11.08 -20.19
N TRP A 115 -0.57 10.99 -19.90
CA TRP A 115 -1.67 11.31 -20.82
C TRP A 115 -2.36 12.66 -20.55
N GLU A 116 -1.80 13.48 -19.65
CA GLU A 116 -2.18 14.89 -19.43
C GLU A 116 -1.08 15.82 -19.94
#